data_AF-A0A258LBU0-F1
#
_entry.id   AF-A0A258LBU0-F1
#
_cell.length_a   1.000
_cell.length_b   1.000
_cell.length_c   1.000
_cell.angle_alpha   90.00
_cell.angle_beta   90.00
_cell.angle_gamma   90.00
#
_symmetry.space_group_name_H-M   'P 1'
#
loop_
_entity.id
_entity.type
_entity.pdbx_description
1 polymer ?
#
loop_
_entity_poly.entity_id
_entity_poly.type
_entity_poly.pdbx_seq_one_letter_code
_entity_poly.pdbx_strand_id
1 'polypeptide(L)'
;MNRQVIICPDNGILTMITGEIPKELMAIPVKGQKTLLELTQLVADSIIPGTGGRPLSFKGAVAKPIVERYPLKPTIGPDWMEGQILFIDSFENVVINITQSDFEQHGRGRKFKIYFRRDEAFDTISSNYTDVPGTEKLAWFNSAGYLELSLRNGNMAGLFGFQVFNEQLQQNRANVENKWFYQSIRVMFE
;
A
#
# COMPACT_ATOMS: atom_id res chain seq x y z
N MET A 1 -5.22 -1.74 23.22
CA MET A 1 -5.30 -1.22 21.84
C MET A 1 -6.71 -1.50 21.33
N ASN A 2 -7.59 -0.58 20.93
CA ASN A 2 -7.45 0.83 20.53
C ASN A 2 -8.75 1.60 20.75
N ARG A 3 -8.72 2.67 21.56
CA ARG A 3 -9.75 3.74 21.60
C ARG A 3 -9.37 4.85 20.60
N GLN A 4 -9.06 4.45 19.37
CA GLN A 4 -8.66 5.40 18.32
C GLN A 4 -9.90 5.81 17.53
N VAL A 5 -9.98 7.09 17.18
CA VAL A 5 -11.01 7.63 16.31
C VAL A 5 -10.32 8.24 15.11
N ILE A 6 -10.77 7.86 13.91
CA ILE A 6 -10.28 8.41 12.65
C ILE A 6 -11.36 9.35 12.12
N ILE A 7 -10.96 10.58 11.82
CA ILE A 7 -11.82 11.59 11.20
C ILE A 7 -11.17 11.93 9.85
N CYS A 8 -11.90 11.72 8.77
CA CYS A 8 -11.38 11.86 7.41
C CYS A 8 -12.49 12.29 6.43
N PRO A 9 -12.13 12.84 5.26
CA PRO A 9 -13.09 13.03 4.18
C PRO A 9 -13.62 11.69 3.66
N ASP A 10 -14.85 11.71 3.14
CA ASP A 10 -15.49 10.55 2.51
C ASP A 10 -15.02 10.38 1.06
N ASN A 11 -13.79 9.87 0.89
CA ASN A 11 -13.16 9.66 -0.42
C ASN A 11 -12.57 8.26 -0.60
N GLY A 12 -12.90 7.32 0.29
CA GLY A 12 -12.35 5.96 0.29
C GLY A 12 -11.10 5.76 1.16
N ILE A 13 -10.52 6.82 1.73
CA ILE A 13 -9.34 6.68 2.59
C ILE A 13 -9.59 5.79 3.83
N LEU A 14 -10.84 5.76 4.33
CA LEU A 14 -11.17 5.03 5.55
C LEU A 14 -11.03 3.51 5.36
N THR A 15 -11.62 2.95 4.30
CA THR A 15 -11.50 1.53 3.96
C THR A 15 -10.10 1.19 3.44
N MET A 16 -9.38 2.14 2.85
CA MET A 16 -7.97 1.95 2.48
C MET A 16 -7.08 1.72 3.71
N ILE A 17 -7.33 2.46 4.81
CA ILE A 17 -6.57 2.34 6.06
C ILE A 17 -6.99 1.09 6.83
N THR A 18 -8.29 0.83 6.93
CA THR A 18 -8.84 -0.18 7.84
C THR A 18 -9.03 -1.55 7.18
N GLY A 19 -9.06 -1.61 5.84
CA GLY A 19 -9.31 -2.83 5.08
C GLY A 19 -10.76 -3.33 5.10
N GLU A 20 -11.63 -2.67 5.86
CA GLU A 20 -13.05 -3.02 6.02
C GLU A 20 -13.87 -1.75 6.32
N ILE A 21 -15.19 -1.86 6.30
CA ILE A 21 -16.06 -0.76 6.73
C ILE A 21 -16.07 -0.75 8.27
N PRO A 22 -15.70 0.37 8.95
CA PRO A 22 -15.75 0.42 10.41
C PRO A 22 -17.15 0.15 10.96
N LYS A 23 -17.21 -0.56 12.09
CA LYS A 23 -18.48 -0.92 12.75
C LYS A 23 -19.25 0.30 13.26
N GLU A 24 -18.53 1.33 13.69
CA GLU A 24 -19.09 2.58 14.18
C GLU A 24 -18.72 3.70 13.20
N LEU A 25 -19.74 4.31 12.60
CA LEU A 25 -19.60 5.39 11.63
C LEU A 25 -20.55 6.54 11.97
N MET A 26 -20.04 7.75 11.84
CA MET A 26 -20.79 8.98 12.03
C MET A 26 -20.40 9.99 10.97
N ALA A 27 -21.38 10.70 10.41
CA ALA A 27 -21.14 11.77 9.46
C ALA A 27 -21.06 13.12 10.16
N ILE A 28 -20.04 13.92 9.83
CA ILE A 28 -19.94 15.33 10.21
C ILE A 28 -20.31 16.15 8.96
N PRO A 29 -21.53 16.71 8.87
CA PRO A 29 -21.99 17.38 7.67
C PRO A 29 -21.29 18.74 7.50
N VAL A 30 -20.57 18.90 6.39
CA VAL A 30 -20.01 20.18 5.96
C VAL A 30 -21.14 21.06 5.41
N LYS A 31 -21.40 22.21 6.05
CA LYS A 31 -22.47 23.16 5.72
C LYS A 31 -21.86 24.52 5.39
N GLY A 32 -21.13 24.58 4.28
CA GLY A 32 -20.58 25.83 3.76
C GLY A 32 -19.20 26.23 4.28
N GLN A 33 -18.57 25.44 5.16
CA GLN A 33 -17.16 25.59 5.50
C GLN A 33 -16.30 25.35 4.24
N LYS A 34 -15.33 26.23 3.98
CA LYS A 34 -14.47 26.20 2.79
C LYS A 34 -12.98 26.16 3.12
N THR A 35 -12.60 26.67 4.28
CA THR A 35 -11.20 26.77 4.70
C THR A 35 -10.80 25.61 5.61
N LEU A 36 -9.50 25.31 5.65
CA LEU A 36 -8.95 24.31 6.56
C LEU A 36 -9.27 24.62 8.03
N LEU A 37 -9.24 25.90 8.40
CA LEU A 37 -9.54 26.34 9.77
C LEU A 37 -11.01 26.08 10.13
N GLU A 38 -11.94 26.44 9.24
CA GLU A 38 -13.37 26.19 9.45
C GLU A 38 -13.69 24.69 9.53
N LEU A 39 -13.05 23.86 8.71
CA LEU A 39 -13.21 22.41 8.75
C LEU A 39 -12.61 21.80 10.02
N THR A 40 -11.43 22.27 10.44
CA THR A 40 -10.81 21.84 11.69
C THR A 40 -11.68 22.23 12.90
N GLN A 41 -12.24 23.43 12.89
CA GLN A 41 -13.17 23.89 13.93
C GLN A 41 -14.45 23.05 13.96
N LEU A 42 -15.05 22.78 12.80
CA LEU A 42 -16.22 21.91 12.68
C LEU A 42 -15.95 20.51 13.25
N VAL A 43 -14.78 19.95 12.95
CA VAL A 43 -14.34 18.68 13.52
C VAL A 43 -14.19 18.79 15.03
N ALA A 44 -13.50 19.81 15.54
CA ALA A 44 -13.34 20.01 16.98
C ALA A 44 -14.69 20.14 17.72
N ASP A 45 -15.63 20.91 17.17
CA ASP A 45 -16.97 21.13 17.73
C ASP A 45 -17.83 19.86 17.75
N SER A 46 -17.52 18.90 16.86
CA SER A 46 -18.18 17.60 16.83
C SER A 46 -17.72 16.67 17.97
N ILE A 47 -16.56 16.93 18.58
CA ILE A 47 -15.99 16.09 19.63
C ILE A 47 -16.56 16.50 20.98
N ILE A 48 -17.10 15.54 21.72
CA ILE A 48 -17.48 15.71 23.13
C ILE A 48 -16.43 15.00 23.99
N PRO A 49 -15.58 15.75 24.71
CA PRO A 49 -14.55 15.17 25.56
C PRO A 49 -15.14 14.24 26.62
N GLY A 50 -14.57 13.04 26.75
CA GLY A 50 -14.88 12.14 27.86
C GLY A 50 -14.23 12.64 29.15
N THR A 51 -15.00 12.83 30.23
CA THR A 51 -14.46 13.18 31.56
C THR A 51 -14.57 12.00 32.52
N GLY A 52 -13.59 11.84 33.41
CA GLY A 52 -13.60 10.81 34.46
C GLY A 52 -13.56 9.38 33.94
N GLY A 53 -12.80 9.11 32.87
CA GLY A 53 -12.63 7.77 32.29
C GLY A 53 -13.71 7.36 31.28
N ARG A 54 -14.73 8.20 31.05
CA ARG A 54 -15.72 8.02 29.99
C ARG A 54 -15.06 8.07 28.60
N PRO A 55 -15.53 7.27 27.64
CA PRO A 55 -15.05 7.36 26.26
C PRO A 55 -15.43 8.70 25.63
N LEU A 56 -14.68 9.10 24.60
CA LEU A 56 -15.06 10.19 23.71
C LEU A 56 -16.43 9.88 23.10
N SER A 57 -17.25 10.92 22.95
CA SER A 57 -18.50 10.84 22.19
C SER A 57 -18.51 11.92 21.12
N PHE A 58 -19.38 11.77 20.12
CA PHE A 58 -19.37 12.62 18.93
C PHE A 58 -20.78 13.11 18.61
N LYS A 59 -20.87 14.35 18.13
CA LYS A 59 -22.08 14.93 17.55
C LYS A 59 -22.01 14.82 16.04
N GLY A 60 -23.02 14.22 15.44
CA GLY A 60 -23.09 14.08 13.99
C GLY A 60 -24.41 13.50 13.53
N ALA A 61 -24.47 13.22 12.24
CA ALA A 61 -25.59 12.57 11.60
C ALA A 61 -25.33 11.07 11.43
N VAL A 62 -26.40 10.31 11.19
CA VAL A 62 -26.32 8.92 10.75
C VAL A 62 -25.48 8.87 9.46
N ALA A 63 -24.46 8.03 9.46
CA ALA A 63 -23.61 7.85 8.29
C ALA A 63 -24.44 7.25 7.13
N LYS A 64 -24.27 7.82 5.95
CA LYS A 64 -24.70 7.19 4.70
C LYS A 64 -23.65 6.15 4.29
N PRO A 65 -23.94 5.26 3.31
CA PRO A 65 -22.90 4.47 2.67
C PRO A 65 -21.75 5.38 2.23
N ILE A 66 -20.53 5.03 2.64
CA ILE A 66 -19.31 5.78 2.34
C ILE A 66 -18.74 5.35 1.00
N VAL A 67 -17.85 6.17 0.44
CA VAL A 67 -17.02 5.75 -0.69
C VAL A 67 -16.06 4.67 -0.21
N GLU A 68 -16.06 3.51 -0.86
CA GLU A 68 -15.17 2.40 -0.55
C GLU A 68 -14.03 2.32 -1.56
N ARG A 69 -12.80 2.24 -1.05
CA ARG A 69 -11.59 1.91 -1.80
C ARG A 69 -10.77 0.92 -1.00
N TYR A 70 -10.24 -0.10 -1.65
CA TYR A 70 -9.44 -1.14 -1.00
C TYR A 70 -8.04 -1.17 -1.63
N PRO A 71 -6.99 -1.50 -0.84
CA PRO A 71 -5.64 -1.64 -1.37
C PRO A 71 -5.60 -2.64 -2.53
N LEU A 72 -4.83 -2.31 -3.56
CA LEU A 72 -4.59 -3.22 -4.67
C LEU A 72 -3.88 -4.47 -4.13
N LYS A 73 -4.45 -5.64 -4.39
CA LYS A 73 -3.87 -6.93 -4.01
C LYS A 73 -3.07 -7.53 -5.18
N PRO A 74 -2.06 -8.37 -4.89
CA PRO A 74 -1.34 -9.05 -5.93
C PRO A 74 -2.27 -10.07 -6.63
N THR A 75 -2.05 -10.28 -7.92
CA THR A 75 -2.73 -11.35 -8.66
C THR A 75 -2.07 -12.67 -8.32
N ILE A 76 -2.85 -13.68 -7.95
CA ILE A 76 -2.33 -14.99 -7.52
C ILE A 76 -2.80 -16.07 -8.50
N GLY A 77 -1.84 -16.85 -9.02
CA GLY A 77 -2.07 -18.07 -9.80
C GLY A 77 -1.78 -19.33 -9.00
N PRO A 78 -1.63 -20.51 -9.64
CA PRO A 78 -1.31 -21.77 -8.94
C PRO A 78 0.09 -21.76 -8.30
N ASP A 79 1.10 -21.40 -9.09
CA ASP A 79 2.52 -21.44 -8.74
C ASP A 79 3.22 -20.11 -9.00
N TRP A 80 2.45 -19.01 -9.02
CA TRP A 80 2.99 -17.68 -9.26
C TRP A 80 2.13 -16.61 -8.61
N MET A 81 2.75 -15.47 -8.30
CA MET A 81 2.06 -14.24 -7.96
C MET A 81 2.61 -13.08 -8.79
N GLU A 82 1.78 -12.09 -9.07
CA GLU A 82 2.17 -10.87 -9.76
C GLU A 82 1.75 -9.67 -8.94
N GLY A 83 2.74 -8.89 -8.52
CA GLY A 83 2.55 -7.63 -7.81
C GLY A 83 2.78 -6.44 -8.73
N GLN A 84 2.16 -5.33 -8.40
CA GLN A 84 2.34 -4.02 -9.02
C GLN A 84 3.16 -3.10 -8.10
N ILE A 85 3.93 -2.21 -8.72
CA ILE A 85 4.72 -1.21 -7.99
C ILE A 85 3.78 -0.15 -7.41
N LEU A 86 3.66 -0.13 -6.08
CA LEU A 86 2.83 0.81 -5.34
C LEU A 86 3.45 2.20 -5.31
N PHE A 87 4.73 2.27 -4.97
CA PHE A 87 5.47 3.52 -4.98
C PHE A 87 6.98 3.25 -5.07
N ILE A 88 7.70 4.30 -5.46
CA ILE A 88 9.16 4.34 -5.43
C ILE A 88 9.52 5.36 -4.35
N ASP A 89 10.32 4.96 -3.37
CA ASP A 89 10.70 5.84 -2.26
C ASP A 89 11.77 6.87 -2.69
N SER A 90 12.16 7.77 -1.78
CA SER A 90 13.16 8.80 -2.06
C SER A 90 14.58 8.28 -2.30
N PHE A 91 14.87 7.04 -1.89
CA PHE A 91 16.13 6.34 -2.17
C PHE A 91 16.04 5.50 -3.44
N GLU A 92 14.90 5.56 -4.13
CA GLU A 92 14.56 4.78 -5.30
C GLU A 92 14.53 3.26 -5.05
N ASN A 93 14.14 2.86 -3.84
CA ASN A 93 13.66 1.52 -3.57
C ASN A 93 12.25 1.36 -4.13
N VAL A 94 11.95 0.15 -4.61
CA VAL A 94 10.70 -0.16 -5.30
C VAL A 94 9.82 -0.96 -4.37
N VAL A 95 8.68 -0.40 -3.95
CA VAL A 95 7.73 -1.08 -3.06
C VAL A 95 6.60 -1.69 -3.88
N ILE A 96 6.35 -2.97 -3.67
CA ILE A 96 5.38 -3.78 -4.41
C ILE A 96 4.22 -4.16 -3.50
N ASN A 97 3.01 -4.25 -4.04
CA ASN A 97 1.82 -4.69 -3.30
C ASN A 97 1.78 -6.20 -2.97
N ILE A 98 2.93 -6.80 -2.68
CA ILE A 98 3.03 -8.17 -2.18
C ILE A 98 3.38 -8.06 -0.71
N THR A 99 2.49 -8.52 0.18
CA THR A 99 2.82 -8.56 1.61
C THR A 99 3.59 -9.84 1.96
N GLN A 100 4.34 -9.80 3.06
CA GLN A 100 4.99 -11.00 3.60
C GLN A 100 3.98 -12.13 3.85
N SER A 101 2.80 -11.79 4.38
CA SER A 101 1.73 -12.75 4.61
C SER A 101 1.23 -13.38 3.30
N ASP A 102 1.04 -12.59 2.23
CA ASP A 102 0.61 -13.12 0.93
C ASP A 102 1.66 -14.08 0.35
N PHE A 103 2.95 -13.67 0.42
CA PHE A 103 4.08 -14.45 -0.07
C PHE A 103 4.23 -15.78 0.68
N GLU A 104 4.19 -15.76 2.01
CA GLU A 104 4.33 -16.95 2.84
C GLU A 104 3.13 -17.90 2.70
N GLN A 105 1.92 -17.36 2.72
CA GLN A 105 0.68 -18.15 2.58
C GLN A 105 0.61 -18.86 1.23
N HIS A 106 0.99 -18.15 0.16
CA HIS A 106 0.96 -18.72 -1.18
C HIS A 106 2.18 -19.61 -1.45
N GLY A 107 3.38 -19.17 -1.05
CA GLY A 107 4.63 -19.90 -1.27
C GLY A 107 4.75 -21.18 -0.46
N ARG A 108 4.26 -21.22 0.79
CA ARG A 108 4.28 -22.42 1.66
C ARG A 108 5.67 -23.05 1.81
N GLY A 109 6.72 -22.22 1.82
CA GLY A 109 8.11 -22.66 1.92
C GLY A 109 8.70 -23.28 0.65
N ARG A 110 8.00 -23.20 -0.49
CA ARG A 110 8.53 -23.56 -1.81
C ARG A 110 9.73 -22.70 -2.17
N LYS A 111 10.58 -23.23 -3.05
CA LYS A 111 11.60 -22.40 -3.69
C LYS A 111 10.91 -21.35 -4.53
N PHE A 112 11.55 -20.21 -4.73
CA PHE A 112 10.94 -19.13 -5.49
C PHE A 112 11.96 -18.37 -6.31
N LYS A 113 11.45 -17.64 -7.30
CA LYS A 113 12.19 -16.62 -8.04
C LYS A 113 11.32 -15.37 -8.21
N ILE A 114 11.83 -14.22 -7.78
CA ILE A 114 11.20 -12.91 -7.95
C ILE A 114 11.81 -12.25 -9.18
N TYR A 115 11.11 -12.35 -10.30
CA TYR A 115 11.49 -11.76 -11.57
C TYR A 115 11.08 -10.30 -11.64
N PHE A 116 12.06 -9.47 -11.98
CA PHE A 116 11.85 -8.04 -12.21
C PHE A 116 12.35 -7.58 -13.59
N ARG A 117 13.08 -8.44 -14.31
CA ARG A 117 13.36 -8.41 -15.75
C ARG A 117 13.39 -9.85 -16.28
N ARG A 118 13.51 -10.02 -17.61
CA ARG A 118 13.55 -11.35 -18.24
C ARG A 118 14.64 -12.27 -17.66
N ASP A 119 15.82 -11.71 -17.41
CA ASP A 119 17.00 -12.47 -16.99
C ASP A 119 17.51 -12.09 -15.59
N GLU A 120 16.73 -11.28 -14.84
CA GLU A 120 17.11 -10.88 -13.49
C GLU A 120 16.03 -11.28 -12.50
N ALA A 121 16.46 -12.03 -11.49
CA ALA A 121 15.60 -12.50 -10.43
C ALA A 121 16.33 -12.55 -9.08
N PHE A 122 15.54 -12.49 -8.01
CA PHE A 122 15.98 -12.84 -6.66
C PHE A 122 15.50 -14.24 -6.31
N ASP A 123 16.36 -15.06 -5.74
CA ASP A 123 16.03 -16.39 -5.21
C ASP A 123 16.09 -16.44 -3.68
N THR A 124 16.39 -15.30 -3.04
CA THR A 124 16.55 -15.16 -1.59
C THR A 124 15.86 -13.87 -1.12
N ILE A 125 15.27 -13.91 0.07
CA ILE A 125 14.76 -12.73 0.79
C ILE A 125 15.78 -12.36 1.88
N SER A 126 16.29 -11.13 1.83
CA SER A 126 17.15 -10.58 2.88
C SER A 126 16.31 -10.18 4.10
N SER A 127 16.91 -10.26 5.29
CA SER A 127 16.30 -9.80 6.54
C SER A 127 16.43 -8.30 6.74
N ASN A 128 17.50 -7.69 6.22
CA ASN A 128 17.72 -6.25 6.27
C ASN A 128 18.61 -5.74 5.11
N TYR A 129 18.71 -4.42 5.00
CA TYR A 129 19.44 -3.73 3.92
C TYR A 129 20.96 -4.05 3.85
N THR A 130 21.56 -4.50 4.95
CA THR A 130 23.01 -4.74 5.04
C THR A 130 23.42 -6.20 4.83
N ASP A 131 22.46 -7.09 4.54
CA ASP A 131 22.72 -8.53 4.38
C ASP A 131 23.51 -8.87 3.11
N VAL A 132 23.48 -8.00 2.11
CA VAL A 132 24.29 -8.15 0.88
C VAL A 132 25.51 -7.24 0.96
N PRO A 133 26.70 -7.64 0.47
CA PRO A 133 27.86 -6.76 0.38
C PRO A 133 27.60 -5.59 -0.59
N GLY A 134 28.49 -4.59 -0.57
CA GLY A 134 28.26 -3.30 -1.25
C GLY A 134 27.80 -3.41 -2.72
N THR A 135 26.90 -2.51 -3.14
CA THR A 135 26.38 -2.39 -4.51
C THR A 135 25.75 -3.66 -5.09
N GLU A 136 25.12 -4.47 -4.23
CA GLU A 136 24.32 -5.62 -4.64
C GLU A 136 22.83 -5.38 -4.50
N LYS A 137 22.07 -6.06 -5.37
CA LYS A 137 20.60 -6.01 -5.37
C LYS A 137 20.09 -6.88 -4.23
N LEU A 138 18.99 -6.47 -3.62
CA LEU A 138 18.32 -7.27 -2.61
C LEU A 138 16.80 -7.14 -2.71
N ALA A 139 16.12 -8.20 -2.31
CA ALA A 139 14.68 -8.22 -2.07
C ALA A 139 14.46 -8.48 -0.58
N TRP A 140 13.59 -7.71 0.05
CA TRP A 140 13.30 -7.84 1.48
C TRP A 140 11.87 -7.38 1.79
N PHE A 141 11.36 -7.76 2.96
CA PHE A 141 10.11 -7.20 3.46
C PHE A 141 10.42 -6.02 4.35
N ASN A 142 9.92 -4.83 3.98
CA ASN A 142 10.18 -3.61 4.74
C ASN A 142 9.37 -3.58 6.05
N SER A 143 9.55 -2.52 6.84
CA SER A 143 8.89 -2.37 8.14
C SER A 143 7.36 -2.29 8.08
N ALA A 144 6.78 -1.99 6.90
CA ALA A 144 5.34 -2.02 6.67
C ALA A 144 4.84 -3.40 6.20
N GLY A 145 5.73 -4.39 6.06
CA GLY A 145 5.41 -5.76 5.65
C GLY A 145 5.23 -5.95 4.14
N TYR A 146 5.64 -4.99 3.32
CA TYR A 146 5.58 -5.08 1.86
C TYR A 146 6.92 -5.51 1.27
N LEU A 147 6.88 -6.26 0.17
CA LEU A 147 8.05 -6.60 -0.62
C LEU A 147 8.66 -5.33 -1.20
N GLU A 148 9.95 -5.16 -0.99
CA GLU A 148 10.74 -4.04 -1.45
C GLU A 148 11.97 -4.56 -2.21
N LEU A 149 12.23 -3.98 -3.38
CA LEU A 149 13.44 -4.23 -4.16
C LEU A 149 14.38 -3.04 -4.05
N SER A 150 15.63 -3.31 -3.72
CA SER A 150 16.63 -2.30 -3.39
C SER A 150 17.98 -2.61 -4.03
N LEU A 151 18.85 -1.59 -4.08
CA LEU A 151 20.26 -1.73 -4.44
C LEU A 151 21.09 -1.12 -3.30
N ARG A 152 21.99 -1.90 -2.68
CA ARG A 152 22.80 -1.41 -1.55
C ARG A 152 23.71 -0.25 -2.00
N ASN A 153 23.63 0.91 -1.36
CA ASN A 153 24.37 2.12 -1.74
C ASN A 153 24.12 2.57 -3.19
N GLY A 154 22.96 2.23 -3.75
CA GLY A 154 22.60 2.56 -5.10
C GLY A 154 21.11 2.84 -5.21
N ASN A 155 20.65 2.88 -6.45
CA ASN A 155 19.33 3.32 -6.82
C ASN A 155 18.69 2.25 -7.72
N MET A 156 17.61 1.63 -7.24
CA MET A 156 16.99 0.51 -7.95
C MET A 156 16.09 1.03 -9.09
N ALA A 157 15.23 2.00 -8.82
CA ALA A 157 14.27 2.48 -9.82
C ALA A 157 14.94 3.12 -11.04
N GLY A 158 15.88 4.04 -10.85
CA GLY A 158 16.61 4.71 -11.92
C GLY A 158 17.50 3.77 -12.71
N LEU A 159 18.16 2.80 -12.06
CA LEU A 159 19.01 1.83 -12.76
C LEU A 159 18.20 0.87 -13.63
N PHE A 160 17.01 0.47 -13.18
CA PHE A 160 16.19 -0.53 -13.87
C PHE A 160 14.98 0.04 -14.62
N GLY A 161 14.75 1.35 -14.55
CA GLY A 161 13.68 2.06 -15.26
C GLY A 161 12.27 1.82 -14.68
N PHE A 162 12.17 1.46 -13.39
CA PHE A 162 10.88 1.17 -12.76
C PHE A 162 9.97 2.39 -12.71
N GLN A 163 8.66 2.15 -12.82
CA GLN A 163 7.63 3.19 -12.78
C GLN A 163 6.48 2.75 -11.88
N VAL A 164 5.89 3.72 -11.17
CA VAL A 164 4.70 3.48 -10.38
C VAL A 164 3.55 3.02 -11.28
N PHE A 165 2.78 2.06 -10.79
CA PHE A 165 1.61 1.56 -11.49
C PHE A 165 0.58 2.66 -11.74
N ASN A 166 0.01 2.69 -12.96
CA ASN A 166 -1.02 3.65 -13.34
C ASN A 166 -2.17 2.95 -14.07
N GLU A 167 -3.33 2.87 -13.41
CA GLU A 167 -4.55 2.24 -13.93
C GLU A 167 -5.03 2.83 -15.26
N GLN A 168 -4.88 4.15 -15.47
CA GLN A 168 -5.40 4.83 -16.67
C GLN A 168 -4.64 4.45 -17.94
N LEU A 169 -3.37 4.05 -17.82
CA LEU A 169 -2.54 3.65 -18.97
C LEU A 169 -2.94 2.28 -19.52
N GLN A 170 -3.60 1.42 -18.74
CA GLN A 170 -4.04 0.09 -19.21
C GLN A 170 -5.21 0.15 -20.20
N GLN A 171 -6.02 1.22 -20.17
CA GLN A 171 -7.19 1.33 -21.04
C GLN A 171 -6.84 1.60 -22.52
N ASN A 172 -5.63 2.07 -22.81
CA ASN A 172 -5.15 2.36 -24.17
C ASN A 172 -4.21 1.25 -24.68
N ARG A 173 -4.77 0.10 -25.08
CA ARG A 173 -4.07 -1.15 -25.44
C ARG A 173 -3.14 -1.11 -26.68
N ALA A 174 -3.04 -0.01 -27.41
CA ALA A 174 -2.39 0.01 -28.73
C ALA A 174 -0.85 0.13 -28.74
N ASN A 175 -0.18 0.33 -27.60
CA ASN A 175 1.30 0.53 -27.55
C ASN A 175 1.97 -0.15 -26.32
N VAL A 176 1.33 -1.17 -25.74
CA VAL A 176 1.58 -1.60 -24.37
C VAL A 176 2.17 -3.02 -24.30
N GLU A 177 3.25 -3.35 -24.99
CA GLU A 177 3.95 -4.61 -24.70
C GLU A 177 5.21 -4.38 -23.84
N ASN A 178 5.95 -3.27 -24.08
CA ASN A 178 7.21 -3.03 -23.38
C ASN A 178 7.06 -2.29 -22.04
N LYS A 179 5.94 -1.60 -21.77
CA LYS A 179 5.78 -0.79 -20.55
C LYS A 179 5.36 -1.59 -19.30
N TRP A 180 4.70 -2.74 -19.45
CA TRP A 180 4.21 -3.55 -18.32
C TRP A 180 5.34 -4.14 -17.47
N PHE A 181 6.47 -4.48 -18.09
CA PHE A 181 7.65 -5.01 -17.40
C PHE A 181 8.23 -4.05 -16.36
N TYR A 182 7.99 -2.74 -16.51
CA TYR A 182 8.53 -1.72 -15.60
C TYR A 182 7.57 -1.37 -14.46
N GLN A 183 6.37 -1.98 -14.41
CA GLN A 183 5.33 -1.66 -13.43
C GLN A 183 4.85 -2.88 -12.63
N SER A 184 5.33 -4.08 -12.98
CA SER A 184 4.93 -5.34 -12.35
C SER A 184 6.13 -6.23 -12.05
N ILE A 185 6.02 -6.98 -10.96
CA ILE A 185 7.01 -7.94 -10.47
C ILE A 185 6.32 -9.30 -10.36
N ARG A 186 6.96 -10.35 -10.87
CA ARG A 186 6.40 -11.70 -10.86
C ARG A 186 7.21 -12.61 -9.97
N VAL A 187 6.55 -13.28 -9.03
CA VAL A 187 7.13 -14.36 -8.24
C VAL A 187 6.67 -15.68 -8.82
N MET A 188 7.62 -16.58 -9.07
CA MET A 188 7.35 -17.97 -9.44
C MET A 188 7.73 -18.85 -8.25
N PHE A 189 6.89 -19.82 -7.92
CA PHE A 189 7.13 -20.80 -6.85
C PHE A 189 7.37 -22.18 -7.47
N GLU A 190 8.37 -22.91 -6.97
CA GLU A 190 8.82 -24.23 -7.45
C GLU A 190 8.57 -25.33 -6.40
#